data_AF-E6VRJ7-F1
#
_entry.id   AF-E6VRJ7-F1
#
_cell.length_a   1.000
_cell.length_b   1.000
_cell.length_c   1.000
_cell.angle_alpha   90.00
_cell.angle_beta   90.00
_cell.angle_gamma   90.00
#
_symmetry.space_group_name_H-M   'P 1'
#
loop_
_entity.id
_entity.type
_entity.pdbx_description
1 polymer ?
#
loop_
_entity_poly.entity_id
_entity_poly.type
_entity_poly.pdbx_seq_one_letter_code
_entity_poly.pdbx_strand_id
1 'polypeptide(L)'
;MSRFRQVKGDLRSILAAADWRARLGELDAWPPGILAPPLFSLRLDSDEAVRWRAVTAFGLVAGRMAEASMEKARVLMRTCMWHMNEESGNLGWGIPHFMGEAMAKNERIALEFHKILASYIFCDEACDGNFIDHQELRRDALWGLGRLAEVRPELVAHGERFLLVALAESDPYNRAYAARALGLIGAQAARDGLAALTGDTAPIRTFRGGEMVDTTVGALATEALAALG
;
A
#
# COMPACT_ATOMS: atom_id res chain seq x y z
N MET A 1 -24.08 3.14 -22.95
CA MET A 1 -22.82 3.38 -22.22
C MET A 1 -22.23 2.00 -21.86
N SER A 2 -20.92 1.75 -21.95
CA SER A 2 -20.40 0.42 -21.60
C SER A 2 -20.55 0.15 -20.10
N ARG A 3 -20.80 -1.11 -19.71
CA ARG A 3 -20.91 -1.51 -18.29
C ARG A 3 -19.74 -1.02 -17.46
N PHE A 4 -18.52 -1.10 -18.01
CA PHE A 4 -17.31 -0.55 -17.38
C PHE A 4 -17.41 0.95 -17.09
N ARG A 5 -17.85 1.76 -18.07
CA ARG A 5 -17.96 3.23 -17.89
C ARG A 5 -19.01 3.60 -16.84
N GLN A 6 -20.12 2.87 -16.81
CA GLN A 6 -21.16 3.07 -15.79
C GLN A 6 -20.62 2.75 -14.40
N VAL A 7 -20.07 1.55 -14.19
CA VAL A 7 -19.52 1.13 -12.88
C VAL A 7 -18.38 2.04 -12.44
N LYS A 8 -17.50 2.47 -13.34
CA LYS A 8 -16.45 3.45 -13.03
C LYS A 8 -17.03 4.79 -12.56
N GLY A 9 -18.09 5.28 -13.21
CA GLY A 9 -18.77 6.51 -12.84
C GLY A 9 -19.42 6.41 -11.45
N ASP A 10 -20.11 5.31 -11.18
CA ASP A 10 -20.76 5.06 -9.89
C ASP A 10 -19.72 4.94 -8.77
N LEU A 11 -18.65 4.17 -8.98
CA LEU A 11 -17.52 4.05 -8.05
C LEU A 11 -16.89 5.40 -7.76
N ARG A 12 -16.58 6.18 -8.80
CA ARG A 12 -15.99 7.51 -8.62
C ARG A 12 -16.91 8.43 -7.83
N SER A 13 -18.22 8.39 -8.08
CA SER A 13 -19.23 9.16 -7.35
C SER A 13 -19.26 8.80 -5.87
N ILE A 14 -19.25 7.51 -5.54
CA ILE A 14 -19.17 7.02 -4.15
C ILE A 14 -17.89 7.51 -3.48
N LEU A 15 -16.74 7.35 -4.15
CA LEU A 15 -15.43 7.67 -3.58
C LEU A 15 -15.17 9.18 -3.49
N ALA A 16 -15.80 10.00 -4.32
CA ALA A 16 -15.68 11.46 -4.25
C ALA A 16 -16.56 12.09 -3.15
N ALA A 17 -17.59 11.38 -2.67
CA ALA A 17 -18.51 11.89 -1.67
C ALA A 17 -17.82 12.18 -0.32
N ALA A 18 -18.33 13.15 0.44
CA ALA A 18 -17.79 13.46 1.78
C ALA A 18 -17.99 12.29 2.76
N ASP A 19 -19.12 11.60 2.65
CA ASP A 19 -19.55 10.45 3.44
C ASP A 19 -19.15 9.10 2.80
N TRP A 20 -18.16 9.08 1.90
CA TRP A 20 -17.75 7.92 1.11
C TRP A 20 -17.60 6.62 1.92
N ARG A 21 -17.13 6.72 3.18
CA ARG A 21 -16.97 5.57 4.09
C ARG A 21 -18.29 4.85 4.36
N ALA A 22 -19.35 5.61 4.64
CA ALA A 22 -20.70 5.05 4.87
C ALA A 22 -21.27 4.43 3.59
N ARG A 23 -20.86 4.97 2.44
CA ARG A 23 -21.29 4.53 1.10
C ARG A 23 -20.53 3.32 0.57
N LEU A 24 -19.47 2.84 1.23
CA LEU A 24 -18.74 1.64 0.80
C LEU A 24 -19.60 0.38 0.79
N GLY A 25 -20.67 0.33 1.60
CA GLY A 25 -21.65 -0.77 1.56
C GLY A 25 -22.41 -0.86 0.22
N GLU A 26 -22.51 0.25 -0.53
CA GLU A 26 -23.15 0.24 -1.86
C GLU A 26 -22.41 -0.67 -2.84
N LEU A 27 -21.11 -0.92 -2.62
CA LEU A 27 -20.30 -1.83 -3.44
C LEU A 27 -20.85 -3.27 -3.48
N ASP A 28 -21.66 -3.66 -2.49
CA ASP A 28 -22.25 -4.99 -2.42
C ASP A 28 -23.31 -5.24 -3.50
N ALA A 29 -23.81 -4.19 -4.13
CA ALA A 29 -24.72 -4.28 -5.28
C ALA A 29 -24.07 -4.91 -6.52
N TRP A 30 -22.73 -4.99 -6.59
CA TRP A 30 -22.02 -5.58 -7.73
C TRP A 30 -21.19 -6.80 -7.34
N PRO A 31 -21.07 -7.81 -8.22
CA PRO A 31 -20.06 -8.85 -8.10
C PRO A 31 -18.65 -8.23 -8.05
N PRO A 32 -17.76 -8.68 -7.14
CA PRO A 32 -16.49 -7.99 -6.89
C PRO A 32 -15.54 -7.99 -8.09
N GLY A 33 -15.59 -9.02 -8.95
CA GLY A 33 -14.78 -9.07 -10.18
C GLY A 33 -15.12 -7.97 -11.20
N ILE A 34 -16.29 -7.33 -11.09
CA ILE A 34 -16.69 -6.21 -11.96
C ILE A 34 -16.15 -4.88 -11.44
N LEU A 35 -15.89 -4.79 -10.14
CA LEU A 35 -15.39 -3.59 -9.47
C LEU A 35 -13.87 -3.43 -9.63
N ALA A 36 -13.12 -4.53 -9.70
CA ALA A 36 -11.66 -4.49 -9.77
C ALA A 36 -11.09 -3.71 -10.99
N PRO A 37 -11.54 -3.94 -12.25
CA PRO A 37 -10.99 -3.21 -13.38
C PRO A 37 -11.23 -1.67 -13.33
N PRO A 38 -12.43 -1.18 -12.97
CA PRO A 38 -12.62 0.25 -12.72
C PRO A 38 -11.73 0.82 -11.61
N LEU A 39 -11.52 0.09 -10.51
CA LEU A 39 -10.63 0.53 -9.42
C LEU A 39 -9.18 0.66 -9.88
N PHE A 40 -8.68 -0.26 -10.71
CA PHE A 40 -7.38 -0.09 -11.37
C PHE A 40 -7.30 1.18 -12.22
N SER A 41 -8.41 1.63 -12.81
CA SER A 41 -8.43 2.91 -13.52
C SER A 41 -8.48 4.11 -12.57
N LEU A 42 -9.18 4.01 -11.43
CA LEU A 42 -9.32 5.10 -10.46
C LEU A 42 -8.06 5.36 -9.63
N ARG A 43 -7.09 4.43 -9.61
CA ARG A 43 -5.75 4.70 -9.06
C ARG A 43 -5.06 5.89 -9.73
N LEU A 44 -5.47 6.23 -10.96
CA LEU A 44 -4.96 7.35 -11.76
C LEU A 44 -5.97 8.51 -11.88
N ASP A 45 -6.98 8.57 -11.00
CA ASP A 45 -7.92 9.70 -11.00
C ASP A 45 -7.19 11.02 -10.73
N SER A 46 -7.70 12.12 -11.28
CA SER A 46 -7.12 13.46 -11.05
C SER A 46 -7.31 13.91 -9.60
N ASP A 47 -8.39 13.48 -8.96
CA ASP A 47 -8.66 13.73 -7.55
C ASP A 47 -7.86 12.78 -6.65
N GLU A 48 -6.95 13.34 -5.86
CA GLU A 48 -6.10 12.60 -4.93
C GLU A 48 -6.93 11.82 -3.89
N ALA A 49 -8.01 12.40 -3.38
CA ALA A 49 -8.86 11.73 -2.41
C ALA A 49 -9.51 10.49 -3.04
N VAL A 50 -9.95 10.57 -4.30
CA VAL A 50 -10.49 9.42 -5.03
C VAL A 50 -9.42 8.33 -5.22
N ARG A 51 -8.19 8.70 -5.58
CA ARG A 51 -7.09 7.72 -5.74
C ARG A 51 -6.86 6.90 -4.46
N TRP A 52 -6.76 7.58 -3.31
CA TRP A 52 -6.52 6.91 -2.03
C TRP A 52 -7.74 6.16 -1.51
N ARG A 53 -8.95 6.69 -1.67
CA ARG A 53 -10.18 5.98 -1.29
C ARG A 53 -10.42 4.75 -2.17
N ALA A 54 -9.95 4.77 -3.42
CA ALA A 54 -9.94 3.58 -4.28
C ALA A 54 -9.05 2.47 -3.72
N VAL A 55 -7.97 2.79 -3.00
CA VAL A 55 -7.14 1.80 -2.29
C VAL A 55 -7.98 1.06 -1.24
N THR A 56 -8.70 1.80 -0.39
CA THR A 56 -9.60 1.22 0.61
C THR A 56 -10.68 0.35 -0.03
N ALA A 57 -11.33 0.84 -1.09
CA ALA A 57 -12.34 0.08 -1.82
C ALA A 57 -11.76 -1.19 -2.48
N PHE A 58 -10.54 -1.11 -3.01
CA PHE A 58 -9.84 -2.26 -3.58
C PHE A 58 -9.60 -3.35 -2.54
N GLY A 59 -9.17 -3.01 -1.33
CA GLY A 59 -9.00 -3.99 -0.26
C GLY A 59 -10.31 -4.72 0.10
N LEU A 60 -11.43 -4.00 0.17
CA LEU A 60 -12.75 -4.59 0.39
C LEU A 60 -13.14 -5.54 -0.75
N VAL A 61 -12.94 -5.12 -2.00
CA VAL A 61 -13.22 -5.93 -3.19
C VAL A 61 -12.34 -7.17 -3.22
N ALA A 62 -11.04 -7.05 -2.95
CA ALA A 62 -10.10 -8.17 -2.89
C ALA A 62 -10.50 -9.19 -1.83
N GLY A 63 -10.89 -8.72 -0.63
CA GLY A 63 -11.43 -9.57 0.43
C GLY A 63 -12.68 -10.33 -0.02
N ARG A 64 -13.66 -9.64 -0.64
CA ARG A 64 -14.85 -10.28 -1.21
C ARG A 64 -14.53 -11.29 -2.31
N MET A 65 -13.50 -11.04 -3.13
CA MET A 65 -13.03 -12.00 -4.12
C MET A 65 -12.44 -13.24 -3.45
N ALA A 66 -11.63 -13.08 -2.41
CA ALA A 66 -11.05 -14.18 -1.63
C ALA A 66 -12.11 -15.05 -0.96
N GLU A 67 -13.13 -14.42 -0.34
CA GLU A 67 -14.27 -15.15 0.26
C GLU A 67 -15.06 -15.94 -0.77
N ALA A 68 -15.28 -15.38 -1.96
CA ALA A 68 -15.98 -16.08 -3.03
C ALA A 68 -15.12 -17.20 -3.66
N SER A 69 -13.82 -16.96 -3.82
CA SER A 69 -12.85 -17.92 -4.35
C SER A 69 -11.43 -17.35 -4.21
N MET A 70 -10.58 -18.00 -3.43
CA MET A 70 -9.16 -17.62 -3.33
C MET A 70 -8.46 -17.59 -4.70
N GLU A 71 -8.87 -18.42 -5.67
CA GLU A 71 -8.28 -18.36 -7.01
C GLU A 71 -8.58 -17.04 -7.73
N LYS A 72 -9.77 -16.46 -7.53
CA LYS A 72 -10.09 -15.13 -8.07
C LYS A 72 -9.21 -14.05 -7.44
N ALA A 73 -8.95 -14.13 -6.13
CA ALA A 73 -8.04 -13.22 -5.46
C ALA A 73 -6.59 -13.39 -5.95
N ARG A 74 -6.14 -14.62 -6.19
CA ARG A 74 -4.81 -14.86 -6.79
C ARG A 74 -4.70 -14.28 -8.19
N VAL A 75 -5.72 -14.43 -9.03
CA VAL A 75 -5.75 -13.77 -10.35
C VAL A 75 -5.62 -12.26 -10.18
N LEU A 76 -6.36 -11.65 -9.26
CA LEU A 76 -6.27 -10.21 -8.98
C LEU A 76 -4.87 -9.78 -8.54
N MET A 77 -4.23 -10.52 -7.64
CA MET A 77 -2.88 -10.23 -7.16
C MET A 77 -1.83 -10.45 -8.26
N ARG A 78 -1.96 -11.49 -9.08
CA ARG A 78 -1.09 -11.70 -10.26
C ARG A 78 -1.26 -10.58 -11.29
N THR A 79 -2.46 -10.02 -11.45
CA THR A 79 -2.67 -8.83 -12.28
C THR A 79 -1.93 -7.61 -11.70
N CYS A 80 -1.92 -7.44 -10.37
CA CYS A 80 -1.11 -6.40 -9.73
C CYS A 80 0.38 -6.60 -10.04
N MET A 81 0.89 -7.82 -9.85
CA MET A 81 2.29 -8.15 -10.17
C MET A 81 2.64 -7.88 -11.64
N TRP A 82 1.73 -8.21 -12.57
CA TRP A 82 1.93 -7.90 -13.99
C TRP A 82 2.04 -6.39 -14.24
N HIS A 83 1.22 -5.56 -13.57
CA HIS A 83 1.35 -4.10 -13.66
C HIS A 83 2.66 -3.55 -13.06
N MET A 84 3.32 -4.32 -12.19
CA MET A 84 4.62 -3.96 -11.63
C MET A 84 5.79 -4.41 -12.52
N ASN A 85 5.53 -5.23 -13.54
CA ASN A 85 6.56 -5.67 -14.48
C ASN A 85 6.86 -4.55 -15.50
N GLU A 86 8.14 -4.34 -15.80
CA GLU A 86 8.64 -3.37 -16.78
C GLU A 86 8.07 -3.65 -18.19
N GLU A 87 7.85 -4.92 -18.52
CA GLU A 87 7.26 -5.35 -19.81
C GLU A 87 5.81 -4.88 -20.02
N SER A 88 5.12 -4.45 -18.96
CA SER A 88 3.72 -4.05 -19.04
C SER A 88 3.48 -2.72 -19.78
N GLY A 89 4.56 -1.96 -20.05
CA GLY A 89 4.51 -0.66 -20.71
C GLY A 89 3.84 0.46 -19.89
N ASN A 90 3.46 0.17 -18.64
CA ASN A 90 2.91 1.13 -17.69
C ASN A 90 3.78 1.14 -16.43
N LEU A 91 4.02 2.33 -15.89
CA LEU A 91 4.56 2.45 -14.54
C LEU A 91 3.46 2.05 -13.54
N GLY A 92 3.77 1.09 -12.67
CA GLY A 92 2.86 0.45 -11.71
C GLY A 92 2.30 1.34 -10.59
N TRP A 93 2.19 2.65 -10.81
CA TRP A 93 1.78 3.65 -9.83
C TRP A 93 0.52 3.25 -9.04
N GLY A 94 0.62 3.23 -7.71
CA GLY A 94 -0.48 2.91 -6.80
C GLY A 94 -0.84 1.43 -6.73
N ILE A 95 -0.23 0.55 -7.52
CA ILE A 95 -0.46 -0.89 -7.43
C ILE A 95 0.05 -1.46 -6.09
N PRO A 96 1.22 -1.07 -5.57
CA PRO A 96 1.65 -1.58 -4.27
C PRO A 96 0.73 -1.13 -3.11
N HIS A 97 0.10 0.06 -3.21
CA HIS A 97 -0.95 0.47 -2.26
C HIS A 97 -2.12 -0.51 -2.24
N PHE A 98 -2.60 -0.91 -3.43
CA PHE A 98 -3.68 -1.89 -3.59
C PHE A 98 -3.30 -3.26 -3.02
N MET A 99 -2.07 -3.72 -3.28
CA MET A 99 -1.56 -4.97 -2.73
C MET A 99 -1.51 -4.93 -1.20
N GLY A 100 -0.94 -3.85 -0.63
CA GLY A 100 -0.85 -3.65 0.81
C GLY A 100 -2.22 -3.65 1.49
N GLU A 101 -3.20 -2.90 0.96
CA GLU A 101 -4.55 -2.86 1.51
C GLU A 101 -5.31 -4.19 1.35
N ALA A 102 -5.16 -4.89 0.22
CA ALA A 102 -5.76 -6.20 0.03
C ALA A 102 -5.26 -7.22 1.06
N MET A 103 -3.94 -7.24 1.31
CA MET A 103 -3.35 -8.09 2.35
C MET A 103 -3.76 -7.64 3.75
N ALA A 104 -3.84 -6.34 4.02
CA ALA A 104 -4.32 -5.82 5.30
C ALA A 104 -5.80 -6.21 5.56
N LYS A 105 -6.62 -6.32 4.51
CA LYS A 105 -8.04 -6.72 4.61
C LYS A 105 -8.27 -8.23 4.63
N ASN A 106 -7.40 -9.04 4.06
CA ASN A 106 -7.59 -10.50 3.99
C ASN A 106 -6.30 -11.27 4.31
N GLU A 107 -6.33 -12.05 5.39
CA GLU A 107 -5.17 -12.82 5.86
C GLU A 107 -4.71 -13.88 4.87
N ARG A 108 -5.63 -14.56 4.18
CA ARG A 108 -5.26 -15.59 3.19
C ARG A 108 -4.50 -15.00 2.01
N ILE A 109 -4.87 -13.77 1.58
CA ILE A 109 -4.09 -13.02 0.59
C ILE A 109 -2.72 -12.64 1.19
N ALA A 110 -2.69 -12.13 2.43
CA ALA A 110 -1.44 -11.74 3.07
C ALA A 110 -0.42 -12.89 3.14
N LEU A 111 -0.85 -14.09 3.56
CA LEU A 111 0.01 -15.26 3.68
C LEU A 111 0.68 -15.67 2.35
N GLU A 112 0.00 -15.51 1.21
CA GLU A 112 0.55 -15.85 -0.11
C GLU A 112 1.44 -14.74 -0.69
N PHE A 113 1.15 -13.46 -0.42
CA PHE A 113 1.73 -12.34 -1.17
C PHE A 113 2.64 -11.39 -0.37
N HIS A 114 2.72 -11.48 0.96
CA HIS A 114 3.52 -10.55 1.78
C HIS A 114 5.00 -10.51 1.38
N LYS A 115 5.60 -11.68 1.10
CA LYS A 115 7.00 -11.77 0.64
C LYS A 115 7.22 -11.11 -0.72
N ILE A 116 6.22 -11.15 -1.59
CA ILE A 116 6.29 -10.51 -2.91
C ILE A 116 6.31 -8.99 -2.74
N LEU A 117 5.43 -8.44 -1.91
CA LEU A 117 5.45 -6.99 -1.63
C LEU A 117 6.78 -6.56 -0.99
N ALA A 118 7.32 -7.36 -0.05
CA ALA A 118 8.62 -7.10 0.56
C ALA A 118 9.78 -7.20 -0.46
N SER A 119 9.67 -8.10 -1.45
CA SER A 119 10.71 -8.25 -2.48
C SER A 119 10.89 -7.00 -3.36
N TYR A 120 9.89 -6.12 -3.42
CA TYR A 120 9.97 -4.86 -4.16
C TYR A 120 10.87 -3.80 -3.51
N ILE A 121 11.17 -3.94 -2.21
CA ILE A 121 12.06 -3.04 -1.45
C ILE A 121 13.41 -3.70 -1.13
N PHE A 122 13.62 -4.93 -1.60
CA PHE A 122 14.78 -5.75 -1.31
C PHE A 122 15.90 -5.45 -2.30
N CYS A 123 17.03 -4.94 -1.83
CA CYS A 123 18.26 -4.81 -2.62
C CYS A 123 19.39 -5.54 -1.89
N ASP A 124 19.84 -6.67 -2.42
CA ASP A 124 21.03 -7.38 -1.94
C ASP A 124 21.83 -7.78 -3.18
N GLU A 125 23.16 -7.59 -3.13
CA GLU A 125 24.09 -7.89 -4.22
C GLU A 125 24.03 -9.37 -4.66
N ALA A 126 23.53 -10.24 -3.78
CA ALA A 126 23.36 -11.67 -4.03
C ALA A 126 22.02 -12.05 -4.69
N CYS A 127 21.14 -11.11 -5.04
CA CYS A 127 19.76 -11.43 -5.42
C CYS A 127 19.30 -10.75 -6.72
N ASP A 128 18.91 -11.56 -7.71
CA ASP A 128 18.02 -11.19 -8.84
C ASP A 128 16.59 -10.90 -8.32
N GLY A 129 16.46 -9.92 -7.41
CA GLY A 129 15.20 -9.57 -6.76
C GLY A 129 14.28 -8.73 -7.64
N ASN A 130 13.02 -8.56 -7.22
CA ASN A 130 12.07 -7.66 -7.88
C ASN A 130 12.28 -6.19 -7.47
N PHE A 131 13.50 -5.77 -7.15
CA PHE A 131 13.76 -4.45 -6.60
C PHE A 131 13.26 -3.33 -7.53
N ILE A 132 12.53 -2.36 -6.98
CA ILE A 132 11.97 -1.26 -7.78
C ILE A 132 12.96 -0.10 -7.85
N ASP A 133 13.85 -0.02 -8.83
CA ASP A 133 14.85 1.08 -8.89
C ASP A 133 14.23 2.49 -8.79
N HIS A 134 13.03 2.67 -9.32
CA HIS A 134 12.30 3.94 -9.25
C HIS A 134 11.84 4.28 -7.83
N GLN A 135 12.58 5.16 -7.15
CA GLN A 135 12.33 5.55 -5.75
C GLN A 135 10.87 5.92 -5.48
N GLU A 136 10.21 6.65 -6.38
CA GLU A 136 8.82 7.05 -6.17
C GLU A 136 7.82 5.90 -6.18
N LEU A 137 8.09 4.84 -6.97
CA LEU A 137 7.22 3.67 -7.00
C LEU A 137 7.53 2.75 -5.80
N ARG A 138 8.78 2.78 -5.33
CA ARG A 138 9.18 2.13 -4.07
C ARG A 138 8.43 2.72 -2.85
N ARG A 139 8.10 4.02 -2.87
CA ARG A 139 7.26 4.68 -1.84
C ARG A 139 5.96 3.92 -1.62
N ASP A 140 5.31 3.52 -2.71
CA ASP A 140 4.04 2.82 -2.66
C ASP A 140 4.19 1.45 -1.99
N ALA A 141 5.30 0.74 -2.25
CA ALA A 141 5.59 -0.55 -1.64
C ALA A 141 5.87 -0.41 -0.14
N LEU A 142 6.66 0.59 0.26
CA LEU A 142 6.93 0.89 1.67
C LEU A 142 5.64 1.31 2.41
N TRP A 143 4.79 2.12 1.79
CA TRP A 143 3.47 2.44 2.36
C TRP A 143 2.62 1.17 2.52
N GLY A 144 2.60 0.30 1.51
CA GLY A 144 1.86 -0.95 1.52
C GLY A 144 2.33 -1.90 2.63
N LEU A 145 3.64 -1.98 2.88
CA LEU A 145 4.22 -2.75 3.98
C LEU A 145 3.85 -2.14 5.33
N GLY A 146 3.93 -0.82 5.49
CA GLY A 146 3.46 -0.15 6.69
C GLY A 146 1.97 -0.39 6.94
N ARG A 147 1.14 -0.37 5.89
CA ARG A 147 -0.29 -0.68 5.98
C ARG A 147 -0.55 -2.13 6.38
N LEU A 148 0.21 -3.08 5.85
CA LEU A 148 0.14 -4.48 6.28
C LEU A 148 0.57 -4.63 7.74
N ALA A 149 1.65 -3.97 8.15
CA ALA A 149 2.20 -4.03 9.51
C ALA A 149 1.24 -3.48 10.57
N GLU A 150 0.34 -2.55 10.23
CA GLU A 150 -0.73 -2.09 11.16
C GLU A 150 -1.67 -3.22 11.60
N VAL A 151 -1.82 -4.26 10.78
CA VAL A 151 -2.79 -5.35 11.02
C VAL A 151 -2.08 -6.67 11.30
N ARG A 152 -0.93 -6.90 10.66
CA ARG A 152 -0.17 -8.16 10.64
C ARG A 152 1.34 -7.88 10.68
N PRO A 153 1.86 -7.29 11.77
CA PRO A 153 3.27 -6.93 11.88
C PRO A 153 4.22 -8.12 11.68
N GLU A 154 3.81 -9.31 12.11
CA GLU A 154 4.56 -10.56 11.99
C GLU A 154 4.87 -10.95 10.53
N LEU A 155 3.98 -10.61 9.59
CA LEU A 155 4.19 -10.89 8.17
C LEU A 155 5.17 -9.90 7.53
N VAL A 156 5.44 -8.75 8.16
CA VAL A 156 6.38 -7.75 7.66
C VAL A 156 7.75 -7.89 8.31
N ALA A 157 7.84 -8.48 9.50
CA ALA A 157 9.07 -8.63 10.28
C ALA A 157 10.25 -9.26 9.51
N HIS A 158 9.99 -10.21 8.60
CA HIS A 158 11.03 -10.82 7.77
C HIS A 158 11.78 -9.81 6.86
N GLY A 159 11.16 -8.66 6.58
CA GLY A 159 11.72 -7.57 5.78
C GLY A 159 12.49 -6.52 6.59
N GLU A 160 12.65 -6.69 7.91
CA GLU A 160 13.26 -5.71 8.82
C GLU A 160 14.58 -5.15 8.28
N ARG A 161 15.49 -6.00 7.82
CA ARG A 161 16.80 -5.57 7.32
C ARG A 161 16.73 -4.62 6.13
N PHE A 162 15.73 -4.75 5.26
CA PHE A 162 15.54 -3.86 4.11
C PHE A 162 14.89 -2.55 4.51
N LEU A 163 13.96 -2.61 5.45
CA LEU A 163 13.36 -1.42 6.03
C LEU A 163 14.42 -0.56 6.74
N LEU A 164 15.38 -1.18 7.44
CA LEU A 164 16.51 -0.48 8.04
C LEU A 164 17.35 0.26 6.99
N VAL A 165 17.65 -0.37 5.86
CA VAL A 165 18.36 0.29 4.74
C VAL A 165 17.56 1.47 4.19
N ALA A 166 16.23 1.33 4.09
CA ALA A 166 15.36 2.38 3.57
C ALA A 166 15.27 3.64 4.46
N LEU A 167 15.72 3.59 5.72
CA LEU A 167 15.87 4.78 6.57
C LEU A 167 16.91 5.78 6.02
N ALA A 168 17.82 5.34 5.16
CA ALA A 168 18.86 6.16 4.57
C ALA A 168 18.58 6.58 3.10
N GLU A 169 17.39 6.25 2.57
CA GLU A 169 17.02 6.64 1.20
C GLU A 169 17.02 8.16 1.02
N SER A 170 17.38 8.66 -0.17
CA SER A 170 17.32 10.10 -0.48
C SER A 170 15.89 10.63 -0.46
N ASP A 171 14.93 9.78 -0.83
CA ASP A 171 13.53 10.14 -0.88
C ASP A 171 12.89 10.22 0.53
N PRO A 172 12.26 11.35 0.91
CA PRO A 172 11.65 11.51 2.23
C PRO A 172 10.49 10.54 2.48
N TYR A 173 9.67 10.21 1.47
CA TYR A 173 8.56 9.27 1.66
C TYR A 173 9.07 7.86 1.97
N ASN A 174 10.13 7.41 1.30
CA ASN A 174 10.76 6.12 1.56
C ASN A 174 11.25 6.03 3.01
N ARG A 175 12.00 7.03 3.49
CA ARG A 175 12.46 7.07 4.88
C ARG A 175 11.29 7.06 5.87
N ALA A 176 10.27 7.89 5.62
CA ALA A 176 9.13 8.03 6.52
C ALA A 176 8.29 6.74 6.62
N TYR A 177 8.05 6.07 5.48
CA TYR A 177 7.30 4.81 5.45
C TYR A 177 8.10 3.64 6.00
N ALA A 178 9.41 3.60 5.77
CA ALA A 178 10.30 2.66 6.43
C ALA A 178 10.29 2.84 7.96
N ALA A 179 10.42 4.07 8.44
CA ALA A 179 10.36 4.40 9.86
C ALA A 179 9.05 3.92 10.49
N ARG A 180 7.91 4.27 9.87
CA ARG A 180 6.60 3.81 10.32
C ARG A 180 6.49 2.29 10.36
N ALA A 181 6.92 1.58 9.30
CA ALA A 181 6.86 0.13 9.26
C ALA A 181 7.72 -0.51 10.36
N LEU A 182 8.92 0.00 10.61
CA LEU A 182 9.82 -0.47 11.67
C LEU A 182 9.24 -0.29 13.07
N GLY A 183 8.60 0.85 13.34
CA GLY A 183 7.88 1.06 14.60
C GLY A 183 6.74 0.08 14.79
N LEU A 184 5.95 -0.17 13.73
CA LEU A 184 4.82 -1.10 13.77
C LEU A 184 5.23 -2.56 13.99
N ILE A 185 6.37 -3.00 13.45
CA ILE A 185 6.89 -4.34 13.67
C ILE A 185 7.71 -4.48 14.97
N GLY A 186 7.92 -3.40 15.72
CA GLY A 186 8.69 -3.43 16.96
C GLY A 186 10.20 -3.65 16.77
N ALA A 187 10.77 -3.22 15.64
CA ALA A 187 12.16 -3.48 15.29
C ALA A 187 13.14 -2.68 16.17
N GLN A 188 13.64 -3.29 17.24
CA GLN A 188 14.58 -2.64 18.17
C GLN A 188 15.89 -2.22 17.50
N ALA A 189 16.34 -2.93 16.46
CA ALA A 189 17.51 -2.57 15.67
C ALA A 189 17.37 -1.20 14.96
N ALA A 190 16.14 -0.70 14.80
CA ALA A 190 15.87 0.59 14.16
C ALA A 190 16.06 1.78 15.10
N ARG A 191 16.23 1.59 16.41
CA ARG A 191 16.18 2.67 17.41
C ARG A 191 17.08 3.85 17.06
N ASP A 192 18.35 3.60 16.73
CA ASP A 192 19.32 4.66 16.43
C ASP A 192 19.00 5.37 15.10
N GLY A 193 18.59 4.61 14.08
CA GLY A 193 18.18 5.15 12.79
C GLY A 193 16.91 6.01 12.89
N LEU A 194 15.92 5.57 13.68
CA LEU A 194 14.71 6.34 13.97
C LEU A 194 15.05 7.62 14.73
N ALA A 195 15.89 7.53 15.77
CA ALA A 195 16.32 8.70 16.54
C ALA A 195 17.00 9.75 15.65
N ALA A 196 17.87 9.33 14.73
CA ALA A 196 18.54 10.21 13.77
C ALA A 196 17.55 10.95 12.83
N LEU A 197 16.39 10.35 12.53
CA LEU A 197 15.37 10.95 11.68
C LEU A 197 14.39 11.87 12.42
N THR A 198 14.33 11.86 13.76
CA THR A 198 13.35 12.66 14.52
C THR A 198 13.41 14.17 14.22
N GLY A 199 14.58 14.68 13.82
CA GLY A 199 14.78 16.06 13.40
C GLY A 199 14.54 16.35 11.91
N ASP A 200 14.20 15.33 11.10
CA ASP A 200 13.98 15.49 9.66
C ASP A 200 12.63 16.19 9.40
N THR A 201 12.70 17.45 8.97
CA THR A 201 11.53 18.30 8.71
C THR A 201 10.99 18.16 7.27
N ALA A 202 11.50 17.22 6.47
CA ALA A 202 11.01 17.05 5.10
C ALA A 202 9.50 16.73 5.12
N PRO A 203 8.67 17.54 4.42
CA PRO A 203 7.23 17.38 4.45
C PRO A 203 6.81 16.18 3.61
N ILE A 204 5.85 15.43 4.13
CA ILE A 204 5.19 14.34 3.42
C ILE A 204 3.67 14.43 3.60
N ARG A 205 2.94 13.95 2.60
CA ARG A 205 1.49 13.88 2.63
C ARG A 205 1.04 12.44 2.44
N THR A 206 0.46 11.84 3.47
CA THR A 206 0.19 10.40 3.50
C THR A 206 -1.27 10.09 3.81
N PHE A 207 -1.75 8.94 3.35
CA PHE A 207 -3.09 8.44 3.68
C PHE A 207 -3.03 7.53 4.90
N ARG A 208 -3.70 7.94 5.99
CA ARG A 208 -3.76 7.19 7.26
C ARG A 208 -5.15 7.31 7.86
N GLY A 209 -5.67 6.20 8.39
CA GLY A 209 -7.02 6.18 9.00
C GLY A 209 -8.15 6.53 8.02
N GLY A 210 -7.90 6.51 6.72
CA GLY A 210 -8.85 6.88 5.67
C GLY A 210 -8.84 8.37 5.28
N GLU A 211 -7.84 9.15 5.72
CA GLU A 211 -7.72 10.58 5.43
C GLU A 211 -6.31 10.93 4.97
N MET A 212 -6.19 12.02 4.21
CA MET A 212 -4.90 12.59 3.86
C MET A 212 -4.41 13.43 5.04
N VAL A 213 -3.19 13.17 5.47
CA VAL A 213 -2.54 13.82 6.59
C VAL A 213 -1.21 14.41 6.12
N ASP A 214 -1.03 15.71 6.33
CA ASP A 214 0.25 16.38 6.17
C ASP A 214 1.08 16.16 7.43
N THR A 215 2.32 15.70 7.27
CA THR A 215 3.24 15.38 8.36
C THR A 215 4.69 15.52 7.89
N THR A 216 5.67 15.07 8.69
CA THR A 216 7.09 15.04 8.33
C THR A 216 7.69 13.66 8.54
N VAL A 217 8.86 13.43 7.94
CA VAL A 217 9.68 12.24 8.22
C VAL A 217 9.93 12.10 9.72
N GLY A 218 10.36 13.18 10.37
CA GLY A 218 10.67 13.19 11.80
C GLY A 218 9.47 12.91 12.69
N ALA A 219 8.28 13.39 12.35
CA ALA A 219 7.07 13.07 13.10
C ALA A 219 6.75 11.56 13.06
N LEU A 220 6.83 10.92 11.89
CA LEU A 220 6.64 9.46 11.80
C LEU A 220 7.78 8.69 12.49
N ALA A 221 9.01 9.18 12.44
CA ALA A 221 10.14 8.58 13.17
C ALA A 221 9.97 8.68 14.69
N THR A 222 9.46 9.81 15.20
CA THR A 222 9.13 9.97 16.63
C THR A 222 8.01 9.02 17.06
N GLU A 223 6.93 8.91 16.28
CA GLU A 223 5.86 7.95 16.54
C GLU A 223 6.39 6.51 16.56
N ALA A 224 7.23 6.15 15.58
CA ALA A 224 7.84 4.83 15.49
C ALA A 224 8.77 4.53 16.67
N LEU A 225 9.61 5.50 17.08
CA LEU A 225 10.50 5.36 18.21
C LEU A 225 9.73 5.17 19.52
N ALA A 226 8.64 5.92 19.72
CA ALA A 226 7.78 5.77 20.88
C ALA A 226 7.11 4.38 20.93
N ALA A 227 6.79 3.79 19.78
CA ALA A 227 6.24 2.43 19.70
C ALA A 227 7.25 1.34 20.11
N LEU A 228 8.55 1.62 20.09
CA LEU A 228 9.60 0.69 20.53
C LEU A 228 9.82 0.66 22.05
N GLY A 229 9.23 1.61 22.80
CA GLY A 229 9.48 1.83 24.23
C GLY A 229 10.83 2.46 24.54
#